data_AF-A0A2D9J0S0-F1
#
_entry.id   AF-A0A2D9J0S0-F1
#
_cell.length_a   1.000
_cell.length_b   1.000
_cell.length_c   1.000
_cell.angle_alpha   90.00
_cell.angle_beta   90.00
_cell.angle_gamma   90.00
#
_symmetry.space_group_name_H-M   'P 1'
#
loop_
_entity.id
_entity.type
_entity.pdbx_description
1 polymer ?
#
loop_
_entity_poly.entity_id
_entity_poly.type
_entity_poly.pdbx_seq_one_letter_code
_entity_poly.pdbx_strand_id
1 'polypeptide(L)' 'MCIGDNPSLDFGGTRNGDGQGFAAFGKVTAGMDIVNEINAMRDTVDVGSPYMENQVLADPVIIQKAYRVADH' A
#
# COMPACT_ATOMS: atom_id res chain seq x y z
N MET A 1 -1.03 -2.09 -1.26
CA MET A 1 -0.41 -2.80 -2.41
C MET A 1 1.05 -3.06 -2.07
N CYS A 2 1.60 -4.19 -2.50
CA CYS A 2 3.03 -4.49 -2.26
C CYS A 2 3.88 -3.90 -3.38
N ILE A 3 4.99 -3.25 -3.03
CA ILE A 3 5.97 -2.72 -4.01
C ILE A 3 6.88 -3.82 -4.56
N GLY A 4 7.09 -4.87 -3.77
CA GLY A 4 7.82 -6.08 -4.14
C GLY A 4 7.36 -7.26 -3.29
N ASP A 5 8.16 -8.32 -3.26
CA ASP A 5 7.84 -9.51 -2.48
C ASP A 5 7.91 -9.20 -0.97
N ASN A 6 6.81 -9.48 -0.27
CA ASN A 6 6.71 -9.26 1.17
C ASN A 6 6.27 -10.53 1.90
N PRO A 7 7.09 -11.60 1.91
CA PRO A 7 6.70 -12.91 2.43
C PRO A 7 6.35 -12.91 3.92
N SER A 8 6.84 -11.92 4.68
CA SER A 8 6.44 -11.74 6.08
C SER A 8 4.94 -11.43 6.27
N LEU A 9 4.25 -10.99 5.21
CA LEU A 9 2.82 -10.66 5.21
C LEU A 9 1.93 -11.84 4.82
N ASP A 10 2.52 -12.94 4.32
CA ASP A 10 1.77 -14.12 3.90
C ASP A 10 1.22 -14.89 5.11
N PHE A 11 0.29 -15.80 4.87
CA PHE A 11 -0.17 -16.75 5.89
C PHE A 11 1.01 -17.62 6.37
N GLY A 12 1.23 -17.69 7.68
CA GLY A 12 2.42 -18.27 8.30
C GLY A 12 3.65 -17.35 8.33
N GLY A 13 3.50 -16.10 7.85
CA GLY A 13 4.54 -15.07 7.89
C GLY A 13 4.77 -14.49 9.28
N THR A 14 5.82 -13.68 9.42
CA THR A 14 6.33 -13.21 10.72
C THR A 14 5.88 -11.79 11.10
N ARG A 15 5.06 -11.12 10.28
CA ARG A 15 4.67 -9.72 10.54
C ARG A 15 3.82 -9.56 11.79
N ASN A 16 2.85 -10.45 11.97
CA ASN A 16 1.94 -10.46 13.11
C ASN A 16 2.17 -11.77 13.88
N GLY A 17 2.15 -11.70 15.21
CA GLY A 17 2.45 -12.86 16.08
C GLY A 17 1.42 -13.99 16.00
N ASP A 18 0.27 -13.75 15.38
CA ASP A 18 -0.79 -14.75 15.17
C ASP A 18 -0.56 -15.62 13.92
N GLY A 19 0.37 -15.25 13.04
CA GLY A 19 0.67 -15.97 11.80
C GLY A 19 -0.45 -15.93 10.76
N GLN A 20 -1.49 -15.11 10.93
CA GLN A 20 -2.64 -15.11 10.02
C GLN A 20 -2.34 -14.42 8.68
N GLY A 21 -1.33 -13.53 8.65
CA GLY A 21 -0.96 -12.77 7.46
C GLY A 21 -2.07 -11.83 6.98
N PHE A 22 -2.00 -11.48 5.70
CA PHE A 22 -2.97 -10.61 5.03
C PHE A 22 -3.44 -11.25 3.71
N ALA A 23 -4.75 -11.23 3.44
CA ALA A 23 -5.30 -11.82 2.23
C ALA A 23 -5.04 -10.92 1.01
N ALA A 24 -4.32 -11.45 0.01
CA ALA A 24 -4.23 -10.85 -1.31
C ALA A 24 -5.50 -11.17 -2.12
N PHE A 25 -6.16 -10.15 -2.68
CA PHE A 25 -7.41 -10.29 -3.43
C PHE A 25 -7.36 -9.71 -4.85
N GLY A 26 -6.17 -9.25 -5.29
CA GLY A 26 -5.98 -8.66 -6.60
C GLY A 26 -4.53 -8.25 -6.81
N LYS A 27 -4.22 -7.79 -8.02
CA LYS A 27 -2.93 -7.23 -8.39
C LYS A 27 -3.11 -6.02 -9.29
N VAL A 28 -2.14 -5.13 -9.27
CA VAL A 28 -2.05 -4.04 -10.24
C VAL A 28 -1.68 -4.63 -11.58
N THR A 29 -2.50 -4.41 -12.60
CA THR A 29 -2.25 -4.88 -13.98
C THR A 29 -1.64 -3.81 -14.87
N ALA A 30 -1.77 -2.53 -14.50
CA ALA A 30 -1.18 -1.38 -15.18
C ALA A 30 -0.91 -0.25 -14.17
N GLY A 31 0.08 0.61 -14.44
CA GLY A 31 0.39 1.78 -13.61
C GLY A 31 1.31 1.52 -12.41
N MET A 32 2.13 0.46 -12.43
CA MET A 32 3.10 0.20 -11.35
C MET A 32 4.19 1.28 -11.24
N ASP A 33 4.49 1.99 -12.32
CA ASP A 33 5.34 3.19 -12.33
C ASP A 33 4.78 4.30 -11.44
N ILE A 34 3.48 4.60 -11.55
CA ILE A 34 2.79 5.58 -10.69
C ILE A 34 2.86 5.16 -9.21
N VAL A 35 2.67 3.86 -8.94
CA VAL A 35 2.75 3.30 -7.59
C VAL A 35 4.14 3.50 -6.99
N ASN A 36 5.19 3.26 -7.80
CA ASN A 36 6.57 3.47 -7.39
C ASN A 36 6.87 4.95 -7.15
N GLU A 37 6.35 5.85 -7.98
CA GLU A 37 6.49 7.30 -7.79
C GLU A 37 5.88 7.76 -6.46
N ILE A 38 4.66 7.34 -6.15
CA ILE A 38 3.99 7.64 -4.88
C ILE A 38 4.80 7.10 -3.69
N ASN A 39 5.28 5.86 -3.76
CA ASN A 39 6.09 5.25 -2.70
C ASN A 39 7.45 5.96 -2.48
N ALA A 40 7.97 6.63 -3.50
CA ALA A 40 9.22 7.37 -3.40
C ALA A 40 9.06 8.77 -2.77
N MET A 41 7.83 9.28 -2.64
CA MET A 41 7.56 10.58 -2.02
C MET A 41 7.96 10.57 -0.53
N ARG A 42 8.64 11.63 -0.09
CA ARG A 42 9.21 11.73 1.29
C ARG A 42 8.70 12.91 2.10
N ASP A 43 7.99 13.84 1.47
CA ASP A 43 7.42 14.98 2.19
C ASP A 43 6.19 14.51 2.98
N THR A 44 6.29 14.55 4.31
CA THR A 44 5.33 13.92 5.21
C THR A 44 4.95 14.84 6.34
N VAL A 45 3.76 14.59 6.91
CA VAL A 45 3.22 15.33 8.05
C VAL A 45 3.07 14.38 9.23
N ASP A 46 3.47 14.85 10.42
CA ASP A 46 3.21 14.13 11.66
C ASP A 46 1.72 14.22 12.02
N VAL A 47 1.11 13.05 12.23
CA VAL A 47 -0.30 12.90 12.61
C VAL A 47 -0.46 12.41 14.06
N GLY A 48 0.61 12.41 14.86
CA GLY A 48 0.59 12.04 16.27
C GLY A 48 0.40 10.54 16.52
N SER A 49 0.71 9.69 15.53
CA SER A 49 0.59 8.24 15.63
C SER A 49 1.96 7.58 15.42
N PRO A 50 2.51 6.84 16.41
CA PRO A 50 3.79 6.16 16.28
C PRO A 50 3.77 5.07 15.19
N TYR A 51 2.59 4.59 14.80
CA TYR A 51 2.45 3.62 13.70
C TYR A 51 2.52 4.27 12.31
N MET A 52 2.26 5.58 12.23
CA MET A 52 2.19 6.33 10.96
C MET A 52 3.28 7.40 10.86
N GLU A 53 4.28 7.33 11.74
CA GLU A 53 5.40 8.26 11.75
C GLU A 53 6.09 8.26 10.37
N ASN A 54 6.18 9.43 9.74
CA ASN A 54 6.73 9.62 8.39
C ASN A 54 6.05 8.78 7.29
N GLN A 55 4.77 8.44 7.46
CA GLN A 55 4.02 7.62 6.48
C GLN A 55 2.80 8.34 5.90
N VAL A 56 2.50 9.56 6.34
CA VAL A 56 1.41 10.39 5.80
C VAL A 56 1.98 11.52 4.97
N LEU A 57 1.65 11.59 3.68
CA LEU A 57 2.14 12.64 2.78
C LEU A 57 1.59 14.01 3.18
N ALA A 58 2.45 15.03 3.14
CA ALA A 58 2.04 16.41 3.43
C ALA A 58 1.08 16.96 2.36
N ASP A 59 1.34 16.63 1.09
CA ASP A 59 0.41 16.85 -0.03
C ASP A 59 -0.30 15.54 -0.40
N PRO A 60 -1.62 15.41 -0.20
CA PRO A 60 -2.33 14.15 -0.42
C PRO A 60 -2.45 13.75 -1.89
N VAL A 61 -2.15 12.48 -2.19
CA VAL A 61 -2.48 11.87 -3.49
C VAL A 61 -3.95 11.41 -3.49
N ILE A 62 -4.81 12.20 -4.12
CA ILE A 62 -6.27 11.97 -4.11
C ILE A 62 -6.68 10.97 -5.20
N ILE A 63 -7.36 9.88 -4.80
CA ILE A 63 -8.09 9.02 -5.74
C ILE A 63 -9.34 9.77 -6.21
N GLN A 64 -9.27 10.36 -7.41
CA GLN A 64 -10.36 11.18 -7.94
C GLN A 64 -11.60 10.35 -8.33
N LYS A 65 -11.39 9.11 -8.80
CA LYS A 65 -12.44 8.20 -9.22
C LYS A 65 -12.00 6.75 -9.11
N ALA A 66 -12.90 5.87 -8.69
CA ALA A 66 -12.76 4.42 -8.79
C ALA A 66 -14.02 3.86 -9.45
N TYR A 67 -13.85 2.95 -10.40
CA TYR A 67 -14.96 2.34 -11.14
C TYR A 67 -14.61 0.91 -11.55
N ARG A 68 -15.65 0.09 -11.72
CA ARG A 68 -15.52 -1.23 -12.33
C ARG A 68 -15.37 -1.04 -13.83
N VAL A 69 -14.31 -1.59 -14.42
CA VAL A 69 -14.20 -1.71 -15.86
C VAL A 69 -15.24 -2.74 -16.31
N ALA A 70 -16.05 -2.42 -17.32
CA ALA A 70 -17.01 -3.38 -17.86
C ALA A 70 -16.27 -4.61 -18.37
N ASP A 71 -16.82 -5.80 -18.14
CA ASP A 71 -16.20 -7.05 -18.56
C ASP A 71 -15.92 -7.01 -20.08
N HIS A 72 -14.72 -7.44 -20.47
CA HIS A 72 -14.35 -7.66 -21.87
C HIS A 72 -14.99 -8.94 -22.41
#